data_AF-S4MQH6-F1
#
_entry.id   AF-S4MQH6-F1
#
_cell.length_a   1.000
_cell.length_b   1.000
_cell.length_c   1.000
_cell.angle_alpha   90.00
_cell.angle_beta   90.00
_cell.angle_gamma   90.00
#
_symmetry.space_group_name_H-M   'P 1'
#
loop_
_entity.id
_entity.type
_entity.pdbx_description
1 polymer ?
#
loop_
_entity_poly.entity_id
_entity_poly.type
_entity_poly.pdbx_seq_one_letter_code
_entity_poly.pdbx_strand_id
1 'polypeptide(L)'
;MPWSRSASGAHGRRASHLALETADIALAGNDLRQVAAVVELSRHTLRVVRQNYTLSIGVNLAGLVASAGGSINPVLAALLHNTSSIAVVANSARLVGHTPHLPSDAAAGLRAAPLEERRVR
;
A
#
# COMPACT_ATOMS: atom_id res chain seq x y z
N MET A 1 33.59 -12.38 -36.67
CA MET A 1 33.53 -13.13 -35.39
C MET A 1 32.19 -12.87 -34.70
N PRO A 2 31.28 -13.85 -34.62
CA PRO A 2 29.86 -13.65 -34.24
C PRO A 2 29.49 -13.76 -32.74
N TRP A 3 30.45 -13.79 -31.81
CA TRP A 3 30.18 -14.18 -30.40
C TRP A 3 29.93 -13.01 -29.42
N SER A 4 30.10 -11.75 -29.81
CA SER A 4 30.05 -10.62 -28.85
C SER A 4 28.64 -10.14 -28.48
N ARG A 5 27.60 -10.44 -29.28
CA ARG A 5 26.24 -9.93 -29.04
C ARG A 5 25.40 -10.80 -28.11
N SER A 6 25.67 -12.10 -28.01
CA SER A 6 24.90 -13.04 -27.15
C SER A 6 25.28 -12.92 -25.67
N ALA A 7 26.55 -12.61 -25.37
CA ALA A 7 27.02 -12.48 -23.99
C ALA A 7 26.42 -11.24 -23.28
N SER A 8 26.31 -10.08 -23.94
CA SER A 8 25.69 -8.88 -23.33
C SER A 8 24.20 -9.06 -23.05
N GLY A 9 23.47 -9.74 -23.93
CA GLY A 9 22.03 -10.01 -23.73
C GLY A 9 21.76 -10.97 -22.56
N ALA A 10 22.60 -11.99 -22.37
CA ALA A 10 22.48 -12.93 -21.27
C ALA A 10 22.75 -12.29 -19.89
N HIS A 11 23.75 -11.40 -19.80
CA HIS A 11 24.04 -10.66 -18.56
C HIS A 11 22.94 -9.65 -18.22
N GLY A 12 22.42 -8.92 -19.21
CA GLY A 12 21.32 -7.98 -19.01
C GLY A 12 20.07 -8.65 -18.44
N ARG A 13 19.67 -9.81 -18.99
CA ARG A 13 18.51 -10.58 -18.49
C ARG A 13 18.68 -11.07 -17.06
N ARG A 14 19.88 -11.53 -16.68
CA ARG A 14 20.18 -11.95 -15.30
C ARG A 14 20.17 -10.77 -14.33
N ALA A 15 20.75 -9.64 -14.72
CA ALA A 15 20.75 -8.42 -13.92
C ALA A 15 19.32 -7.91 -13.67
N SER A 16 18.45 -7.92 -14.68
CA SER A 16 17.04 -7.57 -14.51
C SER A 16 16.29 -8.52 -13.60
N HIS A 17 16.56 -9.83 -13.67
CA HIS A 17 15.90 -10.81 -12.80
C HIS A 17 16.32 -10.62 -11.33
N LEU A 18 17.61 -10.41 -11.08
CA LEU A 18 18.13 -10.10 -9.75
C LEU A 18 17.59 -8.77 -9.21
N ALA A 19 17.44 -7.76 -10.07
CA ALA A 19 16.84 -6.48 -9.70
C ALA A 19 15.35 -6.65 -9.32
N LEU A 20 14.60 -7.50 -10.02
CA LEU A 20 13.21 -7.82 -9.68
C LEU A 20 13.08 -8.60 -8.37
N GLU A 21 14.02 -9.51 -8.08
CA GLU A 21 14.02 -10.34 -6.87
C GLU A 21 14.37 -9.54 -5.61
N THR A 22 15.17 -8.49 -5.76
CA THR A 22 15.61 -7.62 -4.65
C THR A 22 14.73 -6.38 -4.45
N ALA A 23 13.87 -6.06 -5.41
CA ALA A 23 13.04 -4.85 -5.34
C ALA A 23 11.77 -5.09 -4.52
N ASP A 24 11.55 -4.26 -3.49
CA ASP A 24 10.27 -4.22 -2.75
C ASP A 24 9.09 -3.77 -3.63
N ILE A 25 9.38 -3.07 -4.73
CA ILE A 25 8.40 -2.54 -5.67
C ILE A 25 8.91 -2.79 -7.09
N ALA A 26 8.19 -3.62 -7.85
CA ALA A 26 8.43 -3.85 -9.27
C ALA A 26 7.40 -3.10 -10.12
N LEU A 27 7.87 -2.32 -11.10
CA LEU A 27 7.02 -1.65 -12.08
C LEU A 27 6.87 -2.54 -13.31
N ALA A 28 5.64 -2.76 -13.76
CA ALA A 28 5.34 -3.69 -14.85
C ALA A 28 5.65 -3.13 -16.26
N GLY A 29 6.41 -2.04 -16.37
CA GLY A 29 6.79 -1.45 -17.65
C GLY A 29 7.81 -0.31 -17.53
N ASN A 30 8.17 0.26 -18.67
CA ASN A 30 9.22 1.28 -18.79
C ASN A 30 8.73 2.73 -18.59
N ASP A 31 7.54 2.93 -18.01
CA ASP A 31 6.97 4.26 -17.83
C ASP A 31 7.31 4.84 -16.45
N LEU A 32 8.17 5.86 -16.43
CA LEU A 32 8.59 6.56 -15.21
C LEU A 32 7.43 7.20 -14.45
N ARG A 33 6.30 7.50 -15.12
CA ARG A 33 5.09 8.03 -14.46
C ARG A 33 4.46 7.02 -13.49
N GLN A 34 4.73 5.72 -13.65
CA GLN A 34 4.31 4.71 -12.66
C GLN A 34 4.98 4.93 -11.29
N VAL A 35 6.22 5.45 -11.26
CA VAL A 35 6.88 5.84 -10.01
C VAL A 35 6.10 6.93 -9.29
N ALA A 36 5.63 7.95 -10.03
CA ALA A 36 4.84 9.04 -9.46
C ALA A 36 3.50 8.55 -8.89
N ALA A 37 2.83 7.64 -9.59
CA ALA A 37 1.59 7.00 -9.11
C ALA A 37 1.82 6.21 -7.80
N VAL A 38 2.92 5.46 -7.70
CA VAL A 38 3.30 4.75 -6.47
C VAL A 38 3.56 5.71 -5.32
N VAL A 39 4.26 6.82 -5.57
CA VAL A 39 4.53 7.85 -4.54
C VAL A 39 3.24 8.54 -4.08
N GLU A 40 2.31 8.84 -4.99
CA GLU A 40 1.00 9.39 -4.64
C GLU A 40 0.23 8.44 -3.73
N LEU A 41 0.10 7.17 -4.14
CA LEU A 41 -0.58 6.14 -3.37
C LEU A 41 0.05 5.99 -1.98
N SER A 42 1.38 5.89 -1.91
CA SER A 42 2.13 5.83 -0.64
C SER A 42 1.81 7.01 0.27
N ARG A 43 1.81 8.24 -0.27
CA ARG A 43 1.43 9.44 0.50
C ARG A 43 -0.01 9.38 0.99
N HIS A 44 -0.94 8.85 0.19
CA HIS A 44 -2.33 8.70 0.61
C HIS A 44 -2.48 7.66 1.73
N THR A 45 -1.83 6.49 1.57
CA THR A 45 -1.75 5.46 2.60
C THR A 45 -1.21 6.01 3.91
N LEU A 46 -0.10 6.76 3.87
CA LEU A 46 0.48 7.37 5.07
C LEU A 46 -0.45 8.38 5.75
N ARG A 47 -1.29 9.10 4.99
CA ARG A 47 -2.32 9.98 5.59
C ARG A 47 -3.35 9.17 6.37
N VAL A 48 -3.84 8.07 5.79
CA VAL A 48 -4.80 7.16 6.43
C VAL A 48 -4.19 6.51 7.67
N VAL A 49 -2.95 6.03 7.59
CA VAL A 49 -2.21 5.46 8.73
C VAL A 49 -2.10 6.47 9.87
N ARG A 50 -1.69 7.72 9.57
CA ARG A 50 -1.59 8.78 10.59
C ARG A 50 -2.94 9.05 11.27
N GLN A 51 -4.03 9.12 10.50
CA GLN A 51 -5.38 9.30 11.04
C GLN A 51 -5.77 8.16 12.00
N ASN A 52 -5.55 6.91 11.58
CA ASN A 52 -5.84 5.74 12.41
C ASN A 52 -5.03 5.75 13.70
N TYR A 53 -3.75 6.10 13.61
CA TYR A 53 -2.85 6.16 14.77
C TYR A 53 -3.29 7.24 15.76
N THR A 54 -3.60 8.43 15.27
CA THR A 54 -4.12 9.54 16.09
C THR A 54 -5.44 9.16 16.77
N LEU A 55 -6.35 8.50 16.05
CA LEU A 55 -7.63 8.06 16.63
C LEU A 55 -7.42 7.03 17.74
N SER A 56 -6.65 5.98 17.48
CA SER A 56 -6.40 4.92 18.45
C SER A 56 -5.71 5.43 19.73
N ILE A 57 -4.66 6.25 19.57
CA ILE A 57 -3.98 6.85 20.71
C ILE A 57 -4.91 7.81 21.44
N GLY A 58 -5.64 8.65 20.71
CA GLY A 58 -6.56 9.63 21.30
C GLY A 58 -7.63 8.96 22.15
N VAL A 59 -8.28 7.92 21.64
CA VAL A 59 -9.31 7.17 22.36
C VAL A 59 -8.73 6.49 23.60
N ASN A 60 -7.59 5.81 23.47
CA ASN A 60 -6.97 5.11 24.60
C ASN A 60 -6.52 6.09 25.69
N LEU A 61 -5.91 7.21 25.31
CA LEU A 61 -5.44 8.23 26.25
C LEU A 61 -6.61 8.92 26.94
N ALA A 62 -7.65 9.29 26.20
CA ALA A 62 -8.86 9.87 26.76
C ALA A 62 -9.55 8.91 27.74
N GLY A 63 -9.68 7.63 27.37
CA GLY A 63 -10.22 6.58 28.22
C GLY A 63 -9.43 6.42 29.52
N LEU A 64 -8.11 6.43 29.44
CA LEU A 64 -7.21 6.34 30.60
C LEU A 64 -7.36 7.54 31.54
N VAL A 65 -7.27 8.77 31.01
CA VAL A 65 -7.35 10.00 31.82
C VAL A 65 -8.70 10.10 32.51
N ALA A 66 -9.78 9.84 31.78
CA ALA A 66 -11.13 9.93 32.35
C ALA A 66 -11.43 8.78 33.33
N SER A 67 -10.85 7.59 33.15
CA SER A 67 -10.90 6.53 34.17
C SER A 67 -10.10 6.90 35.42
N ALA A 68 -8.90 7.47 35.25
CA ALA A 68 -8.07 7.93 36.37
C ALA A 68 -8.73 9.08 37.15
N GLY A 69 -9.47 9.96 36.46
CA GLY A 69 -10.28 11.02 37.06
C GLY A 69 -11.64 10.57 37.61
N GLY A 70 -11.96 9.27 37.58
CA GLY A 70 -13.21 8.71 38.10
C GLY A 70 -14.48 9.05 37.30
N SER A 71 -14.34 9.60 36.09
CA SER A 71 -15.46 10.11 35.28
C SER A 71 -16.13 9.05 34.41
N ILE A 72 -15.44 7.94 34.13
CA ILE A 72 -15.99 6.81 33.35
C ILE A 72 -15.58 5.46 33.96
N ASN A 73 -16.52 4.52 33.96
CA ASN A 73 -16.29 3.14 34.37
C ASN A 73 -15.39 2.41 33.34
N PRO A 74 -14.44 1.55 33.77
CA PRO A 74 -13.59 0.74 32.89
C PRO A 74 -14.33 0.01 31.76
N VAL A 75 -15.58 -0.42 31.97
CA VAL A 75 -16.42 -1.06 30.93
C VAL A 75 -16.70 -0.11 29.76
N LEU A 76 -16.98 1.16 30.05
CA LEU A 76 -17.23 2.19 29.04
C LEU A 76 -15.94 2.52 28.26
N ALA A 77 -14.80 2.55 28.95
CA ALA A 77 -13.50 2.71 28.31
C ALA A 77 -13.19 1.53 27.36
N ALA A 78 -13.49 0.29 27.76
CA ALA A 78 -13.33 -0.89 26.90
C ALA A 78 -14.25 -0.86 25.67
N LEU A 79 -15.49 -0.38 25.81
CA LEU A 79 -16.40 -0.20 24.68
C LEU A 79 -15.86 0.82 23.68
N LEU A 80 -15.43 2.00 24.16
CA LEU A 80 -14.80 3.04 23.32
C LEU A 80 -13.60 2.51 22.55
N HIS A 81 -12.76 1.71 23.21
CA HIS A 81 -11.61 1.05 22.58
C HIS A 81 -12.05 0.17 21.39
N ASN A 82 -13.05 -0.69 21.58
CA ASN A 82 -13.58 -1.55 20.51
C ASN A 82 -14.20 -0.73 19.37
N THR A 83 -14.91 0.35 19.68
CA THR A 83 -15.46 1.25 18.67
C THR A 83 -14.35 1.93 17.84
N SER A 84 -13.21 2.28 18.46
CA SER A 84 -12.06 2.83 17.75
C SER A 84 -11.51 1.86 16.69
N SER A 85 -11.47 0.56 16.99
CA SER A 85 -11.03 -0.46 16.02
C SER A 85 -11.93 -0.49 14.78
N ILE A 86 -13.25 -0.43 14.97
CA ILE A 86 -14.22 -0.37 13.86
C ILE A 86 -14.01 0.90 13.03
N ALA A 87 -13.83 2.05 13.69
CA ALA A 87 -13.59 3.32 13.03
C ALA A 87 -12.28 3.33 12.22
N VAL A 88 -11.22 2.72 12.73
CA VAL A 88 -9.93 2.54 12.03
C VAL A 88 -10.09 1.67 10.79
N VAL A 89 -10.82 0.55 10.89
CA VAL A 89 -11.08 -0.34 9.75
C VAL A 89 -11.91 0.39 8.69
N ALA A 90 -12.97 1.10 9.10
CA ALA A 90 -13.80 1.90 8.19
C ALA A 90 -12.99 3.01 7.50
N ASN A 91 -12.10 3.71 8.22
CA ASN A 91 -11.23 4.73 7.61
C ASN A 91 -10.22 4.10 6.64
N SER A 92 -9.70 2.92 6.96
CA SER A 92 -8.77 2.17 6.10
C SER A 92 -9.44 1.69 4.81
N ALA A 93 -10.71 1.31 4.86
CA ALA A 93 -11.47 0.88 3.69
C ALA A 93 -11.57 1.97 2.60
N ARG A 94 -11.44 3.25 2.97
CA ARG A 94 -11.42 4.37 1.99
C ARG A 94 -10.25 4.29 1.02
N LEU A 95 -9.17 3.60 1.38
CA LEU A 95 -7.99 3.42 0.52
C LEU A 95 -8.26 2.44 -0.64
N VAL A 96 -9.20 1.50 -0.47
CA VAL A 96 -9.53 0.46 -1.48
C VAL A 96 -10.05 1.07 -2.79
N GLY A 97 -10.71 2.24 -2.71
CA GLY A 97 -11.21 2.96 -3.89
C GLY A 97 -10.24 4.00 -4.46
N HIS A 98 -9.04 4.15 -3.92
CA HIS A 98 -8.11 5.17 -4.39
C HIS A 98 -7.38 4.69 -5.66
N THR A 99 -7.82 5.19 -6.81
CA THR A 99 -7.15 4.95 -8.09
C THR A 99 -6.07 6.02 -8.30
N PRO A 100 -4.77 5.69 -8.22
CA PRO A 100 -3.71 6.64 -8.52
C PRO A 100 -3.72 7.01 -10.00
N HIS A 101 -3.16 8.16 -10.35
CA HIS A 101 -3.12 8.65 -11.72
C HIS A 101 -2.16 7.81 -12.58
N LEU A 102 -2.68 6.74 -13.18
CA LEU A 102 -1.94 5.93 -14.14
C LEU A 102 -1.96 6.57 -15.53
N PRO A 103 -0.83 6.56 -16.25
CA PRO A 103 -0.80 6.91 -17.66
C PRO A 103 -1.76 6.06 -18.49
N SER A 104 -2.43 6.68 -19.47
CA SER A 104 -3.44 6.04 -20.32
C SER A 104 -2.95 4.75 -21.00
N ASP A 105 -1.68 4.70 -21.40
CA ASP A 105 -1.06 3.53 -22.05
C ASP A 105 -0.87 2.35 -21.07
N ALA A 106 -0.56 2.64 -19.81
CA ALA A 106 -0.43 1.63 -18.76
C ALA A 106 -1.80 1.09 -18.30
N ALA A 107 -2.80 1.97 -18.20
CA ALA A 107 -4.18 1.59 -17.87
C ALA A 107 -4.82 0.72 -18.96
N ALA A 108 -4.50 0.97 -20.23
CA ALA A 108 -4.92 0.12 -21.35
C ALA A 108 -4.28 -1.27 -21.29
N GLY A 109 -2.98 -1.36 -20.98
CA GLY A 109 -2.27 -2.64 -20.82
C GLY A 109 -2.79 -3.51 -19.67
N LEU A 110 -3.16 -2.91 -18.53
CA LEU A 110 -3.75 -3.62 -17.39
C LEU A 110 -5.17 -4.14 -17.66
N ARG A 111 -5.93 -3.45 -18.52
CA ARG A 111 -7.28 -3.86 -18.94
C ARG A 111 -7.27 -4.90 -20.06
N ALA A 112 -6.24 -4.91 -20.89
CA ALA A 112 -6.10 -5.83 -22.02
C ALA A 112 -5.43 -7.16 -21.66
N ALA A 113 -4.81 -7.28 -20.48
CA ALA A 113 -4.18 -8.52 -20.04
C ALA A 113 -5.23 -9.63 -19.77
N PRO A 114 -5.20 -10.77 -20.49
CA PRO A 114 -6.12 -11.88 -20.26
C PRO A 114 -5.97 -12.42 -18.83
N LEU A 115 -7.09 -12.56 -18.10
CA LEU A 115 -7.12 -12.99 -16.70
C LEU A 115 -6.73 -14.47 -16.48
N GLU A 116 -6.35 -15.21 -17.53
CA GLU A 116 -6.05 -16.63 -17.47
C GLU A 116 -4.66 -16.96 -16.89
N GLU A 117 -3.67 -16.06 -16.98
CA GLU A 117 -2.29 -16.36 -16.54
C GLU A 117 -2.03 -16.02 -15.05
N ARG A 118 -3.02 -15.45 -14.34
CA ARG A 118 -2.91 -15.06 -12.92
C ARG A 118 -3.31 -16.13 -11.90
N ARG A 119 -3.81 -17.29 -12.35
CA ARG A 119 -3.95 -18.47 -11.50
C ARG A 119 -2.75 -19.38 -11.76
N VAL A 120 -1.89 -19.53 -10.74
CA VAL A 120 -0.84 -20.56 -10.65
C VAL A 120 0.44 -20.27 -11.44
N ARG A 121 1.30 -19.43 -10.84
CA ARG A 121 2.73 -19.73 -10.68
C ARG A 121 3.18 -19.22 -9.31
#